data_AF-A0A849TID3-F1
#
_entry.id   AF-A0A849TID3-F1
#
_cell.length_a   1.000
_cell.length_b   1.000
_cell.length_c   1.000
_cell.angle_alpha   90.00
_cell.angle_beta   90.00
_cell.angle_gamma   90.00
#
_symmetry.space_group_name_H-M   'P 1'
#
loop_
_entity.id
_entity.type
_entity.pdbx_description
1 polymer ?
#
loop_
_entity_poly.entity_id
_entity_poly.type
_entity_poly.pdbx_seq_one_letter_code
_entity_poly.pdbx_strand_id
1 'polypeptide(L)'
;MVFFNKAFAISKLDQGVLNEYIKIQKEFAATSCQSKTEEEYRELDLKYRGYGNFIPLQVDQKVDVKSIKNNLPIIKEKIIWIKSQIAILEKLTSFEEIEQTLKRIENEVVILQEAKKDYFMAKKAEKKRNIELHSEKQLIQLKKEMDLLKNQATFLFSFKSPLNHLNLRGEYEQSKGIVNKESRFKANNIYLYRKIVQDGSFDKELSRNDSVVRAAFDSLFISLNTEKEKFFLTENERSDFKFVITNLKNLLNLGQTVLIERLTEWLNRTERSLVFYQDLADGKKIKLSESGRASDIASVLEERARSLYSLKEYVLKKEAESYTYWSKKSDLFQYLYAMETILYAEVGRIDAPDALERRDVGQVVINRYSHPFYSEISRDDSIFEYLPKDLSVKNFKWLNVLFKEGEFSFTYFYIQGNLHIYCPDMSKTGQFLRRENVRIALELLNKPRKNFSALRYFSRMSMFGRIEMDTLWENYKSIEEVPGNPVKNPKKLSTLYRQDRYKFLYDFKVSETGKTYVVVEIKGKTYVIDYLNPKHVFYYRNPHSFRYFAPVK
;
A
#
# COMPACT_ATOMS: atom_id res chain seq x y z
N MET A 1 29.65 8.84 -4.79
CA MET A 1 30.11 10.07 -4.11
C MET A 1 28.95 11.06 -4.12
N VAL A 2 28.19 11.13 -3.03
CA VAL A 2 26.93 11.89 -2.95
C VAL A 2 27.24 13.30 -2.44
N PHE A 3 27.16 14.28 -3.32
CA PHE A 3 27.23 15.69 -2.93
C PHE A 3 25.86 16.13 -2.38
N PHE A 4 25.83 16.39 -1.08
CA PHE A 4 24.66 16.86 -0.35
C PHE A 4 24.33 18.32 -0.68
N ASN A 5 23.04 18.60 -0.91
CA ASN A 5 22.49 19.96 -0.98
C ASN A 5 22.58 20.57 0.44
N LYS A 6 23.45 21.57 0.62
CA LYS A 6 23.43 22.46 1.80
C LYS A 6 22.19 23.37 1.71
N ALA A 7 21.05 22.94 2.24
CA ALA A 7 19.90 23.82 2.47
C ALA A 7 18.89 23.20 3.45
N PHE A 8 19.35 22.64 4.57
CA PHE A 8 18.45 22.08 5.57
C PHE A 8 18.89 22.48 6.98
N ALA A 9 17.99 23.15 7.71
CA ALA A 9 18.21 24.09 8.85
C ALA A 9 18.67 25.49 8.37
N ILE A 10 17.71 26.41 8.25
CA ILE A 10 17.92 27.76 7.67
C ILE A 10 18.56 28.70 8.71
N SER A 11 18.41 28.41 10.01
CA SER A 11 18.96 29.22 11.08
C SER A 11 19.91 28.45 12.03
N LYS A 12 20.82 29.16 12.70
CA LYS A 12 21.63 28.59 13.80
C LYS A 12 20.74 28.00 14.92
N LEU A 13 19.55 28.58 15.11
CA LEU A 13 18.56 28.12 16.08
C LEU A 13 18.02 26.72 15.72
N ASP A 14 17.66 26.48 14.45
CA ASP A 14 17.18 25.18 13.99
C ASP A 14 18.23 24.06 14.21
N GLN A 15 19.51 24.38 14.01
CA GLN A 15 20.59 23.43 14.24
C GLN A 15 20.76 23.11 15.73
N GLY A 16 20.56 24.10 16.62
CA GLY A 16 20.52 23.92 18.06
C GLY A 16 19.37 23.00 18.49
N VAL A 17 18.16 23.28 18.00
CA VAL A 17 16.97 22.46 18.25
C VAL A 17 17.15 21.03 17.76
N LEU A 18 17.69 20.84 16.54
CA LEU A 18 17.97 19.52 15.99
C LEU A 18 18.93 18.72 16.88
N ASN A 19 20.02 19.34 17.34
CA ASN A 19 21.00 18.68 18.19
C ASN A 19 20.39 18.27 19.54
N GLU A 20 19.59 19.14 20.14
CA GLU A 20 18.91 18.85 21.40
C GLU A 20 17.85 17.75 21.23
N TYR A 21 17.04 17.80 20.16
CA TYR A 21 16.08 16.73 19.87
C TYR A 21 16.77 15.38 19.70
N ILE A 22 17.89 15.30 18.99
CA ILE A 22 18.64 14.05 18.80
C ILE A 22 19.16 13.51 20.15
N LYS A 23 19.57 14.39 21.06
CA LYS A 23 19.98 14.00 22.41
C LYS A 23 18.79 13.40 23.17
N ILE A 24 17.66 14.09 23.20
CA ILE A 24 16.42 13.61 23.84
C ILE A 24 15.95 12.28 23.23
N GLN A 25 16.01 12.14 21.90
CA GLN A 25 15.63 10.90 21.21
C GLN A 25 16.56 9.74 21.58
N LYS A 26 17.86 9.97 21.72
CA LYS A 26 18.80 8.93 22.17
C LYS A 26 18.52 8.51 23.61
N GLU A 27 18.23 9.48 24.48
CA GLU A 27 17.81 9.20 25.86
C GLU A 27 16.51 8.40 25.89
N PHE A 28 15.51 8.81 25.10
CA PHE A 28 14.26 8.09 24.92
C PHE A 28 14.53 6.64 24.49
N ALA A 29 15.24 6.44 23.38
CA ALA A 29 15.56 5.11 22.85
C ALA A 29 16.26 4.21 23.87
N ALA A 30 17.21 4.76 24.63
CA ALA A 30 17.92 4.01 25.68
C ALA A 30 17.01 3.60 26.85
N THR A 31 15.96 4.37 27.12
CA THR A 31 14.98 4.07 28.18
C THR A 31 13.84 3.16 27.73
N SER A 32 13.30 3.40 26.53
CA SER A 32 12.09 2.75 26.02
C SER A 32 12.38 1.48 25.23
N CYS A 33 13.54 1.37 24.59
CA CYS A 33 13.98 0.20 23.84
C CYS A 33 15.16 -0.51 24.52
N GLN A 34 14.82 -1.31 25.53
CA GLN A 34 15.78 -2.14 26.23
C GLN A 34 16.14 -3.37 25.39
N SER A 35 17.21 -4.08 25.74
CA SER A 35 17.82 -5.17 24.96
C SER A 35 16.89 -6.32 24.55
N LYS A 36 15.69 -6.42 25.15
CA LYS A 36 14.68 -7.45 24.85
C LYS A 36 13.36 -6.93 24.26
N THR A 37 13.19 -5.61 24.15
CA THR A 37 11.91 -5.02 23.73
C THR A 37 11.49 -5.45 22.32
N GLU A 38 12.44 -5.51 21.37
CA GLU A 38 12.15 -6.00 20.01
C GLU A 38 11.94 -7.52 19.96
N GLU A 39 12.70 -8.27 20.75
CA GLU A 39 12.61 -9.74 20.82
C GLU A 39 11.24 -10.16 21.36
N GLU A 40 10.81 -9.56 22.47
CA GLU A 40 9.50 -9.80 23.09
C GLU A 40 8.35 -9.43 22.13
N TYR A 41 8.44 -8.29 21.45
CA TYR A 41 7.45 -7.94 20.41
C TYR A 41 7.39 -9.01 19.32
N ARG A 42 8.54 -9.47 18.80
CA ARG A 42 8.59 -10.49 17.73
C ARG A 42 8.05 -11.84 18.19
N GLU A 43 8.32 -12.25 19.43
CA GLU A 43 7.77 -13.47 19.99
C GLU A 43 6.24 -13.40 20.15
N LEU A 44 5.72 -12.27 20.64
CA LEU A 44 4.29 -12.04 20.77
C LEU A 44 3.59 -11.94 19.40
N ASP A 45 4.18 -11.23 18.42
CA ASP A 45 3.69 -11.14 17.04
C ASP A 45 3.65 -12.53 16.38
N LEU A 46 4.69 -13.35 16.57
CA LEU A 46 4.73 -14.72 16.05
C LEU A 46 3.60 -15.58 16.62
N LYS A 47 3.38 -15.54 17.95
CA LYS A 47 2.28 -16.26 18.62
C LYS A 47 0.91 -15.77 18.15
N TYR A 48 0.74 -14.44 18.04
CA TYR A 48 -0.50 -13.81 17.57
C TYR A 48 -0.84 -14.22 16.12
N ARG A 49 0.12 -14.15 15.20
CA ARG A 49 -0.06 -14.58 13.81
C ARG A 49 -0.41 -16.07 13.73
N GLY A 50 0.20 -16.87 14.61
CA GLY A 50 0.03 -18.30 14.68
C GLY A 50 0.20 -18.93 13.29
N TYR A 51 -0.71 -19.84 12.95
CA TYR A 51 -0.66 -20.60 11.69
C TYR A 51 -1.31 -19.92 10.48
N GLY A 52 -1.70 -18.65 10.62
CA GLY A 52 -2.28 -17.86 9.52
C GLY A 52 -3.72 -18.20 9.11
N ASN A 53 -4.32 -19.28 9.62
CA ASN A 53 -5.72 -19.63 9.34
C ASN A 53 -6.70 -18.70 10.08
N PHE A 54 -7.73 -18.23 9.38
CA PHE A 54 -8.81 -17.45 9.99
C PHE A 54 -9.81 -18.41 10.65
N ILE A 55 -10.25 -18.12 11.88
CA ILE A 55 -11.36 -18.85 12.51
C ILE A 55 -12.55 -17.90 12.56
N PRO A 56 -13.61 -18.14 11.77
CA PRO A 56 -14.78 -17.26 11.79
C PRO A 56 -15.58 -17.49 13.08
N LEU A 57 -15.91 -16.40 13.77
CA LEU A 57 -16.63 -16.44 15.05
C LEU A 57 -17.97 -15.71 14.94
N GLN A 58 -19.00 -16.28 15.57
CA GLN A 58 -20.30 -15.65 15.74
C GLN A 58 -20.26 -14.61 16.85
N VAL A 59 -21.37 -13.89 17.04
CA VAL A 59 -21.49 -12.86 18.10
C VAL A 59 -21.32 -13.46 19.50
N ASP A 60 -21.71 -14.73 19.69
CA ASP A 60 -21.55 -15.47 20.95
C ASP A 60 -20.18 -16.16 21.08
N GLN A 61 -19.20 -15.78 20.25
CA GLN A 61 -17.83 -16.31 20.22
C GLN A 61 -17.72 -17.80 19.87
N LYS A 62 -18.81 -18.44 19.42
CA LYS A 62 -18.75 -19.80 18.87
C LYS A 62 -18.28 -19.76 17.42
N VAL A 63 -17.70 -20.89 16.98
CA VAL A 63 -17.26 -21.06 15.59
C VAL A 63 -18.45 -20.93 14.64
N ASP A 64 -18.30 -20.10 13.61
CA ASP A 64 -19.29 -19.93 12.55
C ASP A 64 -19.16 -21.07 11.51
N VAL A 65 -19.64 -22.25 11.90
CA VAL A 65 -19.61 -23.45 11.07
C VAL A 65 -20.34 -23.24 9.75
N LYS A 66 -21.35 -22.36 9.71
CA LYS A 66 -22.10 -22.05 8.48
C LYS A 66 -21.20 -21.35 7.46
N SER A 67 -20.45 -20.32 7.86
CA SER A 67 -19.50 -19.65 6.96
C SER A 67 -18.41 -20.62 6.47
N ILE A 68 -17.92 -21.50 7.34
CA ILE A 68 -16.92 -22.51 6.96
C ILE A 68 -17.49 -23.46 5.90
N LYS A 69 -18.64 -24.07 6.17
CA LYS A 69 -19.28 -25.02 5.24
C LYS A 69 -19.60 -24.40 3.88
N ASN A 70 -19.99 -23.12 3.85
CA ASN A 70 -20.21 -22.39 2.60
C ASN A 70 -18.94 -22.24 1.74
N ASN A 71 -17.76 -22.19 2.36
CA ASN A 71 -16.49 -21.96 1.66
C ASN A 71 -15.67 -23.24 1.43
N LEU A 72 -15.97 -24.35 2.11
CA LEU A 72 -15.29 -25.64 1.90
C LEU A 72 -15.30 -26.11 0.42
N PRO A 73 -16.42 -26.03 -0.33
CA PRO A 73 -16.42 -26.37 -1.75
C PRO A 73 -15.42 -25.54 -2.56
N ILE A 74 -15.27 -24.26 -2.24
CA ILE A 74 -14.39 -23.32 -2.94
C ILE A 74 -12.92 -23.70 -2.74
N ILE A 75 -12.55 -24.17 -1.54
CA ILE A 75 -11.20 -24.70 -1.27
C ILE A 75 -10.93 -25.96 -2.10
N LYS A 76 -11.92 -26.86 -2.22
CA LYS A 76 -11.80 -28.06 -3.05
C LYS A 76 -11.66 -27.73 -4.53
N GLU A 77 -12.47 -26.79 -5.04
CA GLU A 77 -12.35 -26.27 -6.42
C GLU A 77 -10.95 -25.71 -6.66
N LYS A 78 -10.40 -24.95 -5.69
CA LYS A 78 -9.06 -24.40 -5.79
C LYS A 78 -7.97 -25.47 -5.86
N ILE A 79 -8.07 -26.53 -5.05
CA ILE A 79 -7.13 -27.66 -5.09
C ILE A 79 -7.11 -28.29 -6.49
N ILE A 80 -8.30 -28.54 -7.07
CA ILE A 80 -8.43 -29.08 -8.43
C ILE A 80 -7.81 -28.12 -9.44
N TRP A 81 -8.10 -26.83 -9.32
CA TRP A 81 -7.55 -25.80 -10.20
C TRP A 81 -6.02 -25.70 -10.11
N ILE A 82 -5.41 -25.73 -8.91
CA ILE A 82 -3.95 -25.69 -8.77
C ILE A 82 -3.33 -26.94 -9.40
N LYS A 83 -3.90 -28.14 -9.17
CA LYS A 83 -3.45 -29.38 -9.82
C LYS A 83 -3.48 -29.27 -11.34
N SER A 84 -4.53 -28.68 -11.91
CA SER A 84 -4.58 -28.45 -13.36
C SER A 84 -3.54 -27.44 -13.84
N GLN A 85 -3.24 -26.40 -13.05
CA GLN A 85 -2.19 -25.43 -13.38
C GLN A 85 -0.80 -26.08 -13.41
N ILE A 86 -0.51 -26.95 -12.44
CA ILE A 86 0.73 -27.76 -12.42
C ILE A 86 0.80 -28.63 -13.68
N ALA A 87 -0.27 -29.36 -14.00
CA ALA A 87 -0.30 -30.23 -15.17
C ALA A 87 -0.17 -29.48 -16.51
N ILE A 88 -0.71 -28.25 -16.61
CA ILE A 88 -0.48 -27.37 -17.77
C ILE A 88 0.99 -27.00 -17.85
N LEU A 89 1.56 -26.57 -16.72
CA LEU A 89 2.93 -26.09 -16.66
C LEU A 89 3.93 -27.22 -16.97
N GLU A 90 3.73 -28.44 -16.48
CA GLU A 90 4.54 -29.63 -16.77
C GLU A 90 4.59 -29.99 -18.26
N LYS A 91 3.49 -29.76 -18.98
CA LYS A 91 3.40 -30.01 -20.43
C LYS A 91 4.02 -28.90 -21.28
N LEU A 92 4.25 -27.73 -20.69
CA LEU A 92 4.74 -26.56 -21.39
C LEU A 92 6.26 -26.65 -21.56
N THR A 93 6.74 -26.86 -22.78
CA THR A 93 8.17 -27.03 -23.08
C THR A 93 8.95 -25.72 -23.08
N SER A 94 8.28 -24.59 -23.34
CA SER A 94 8.89 -23.27 -23.44
C SER A 94 7.88 -22.18 -23.10
N PHE A 95 8.38 -21.04 -22.61
CA PHE A 95 7.59 -19.83 -22.38
C PHE A 95 7.58 -18.86 -23.56
N GLU A 96 8.22 -19.21 -24.69
CA GLU A 96 8.41 -18.31 -25.83
C GLU A 96 7.10 -17.72 -26.35
N GLU A 97 6.04 -18.52 -26.51
CA GLU A 97 4.74 -18.00 -26.97
C GLU A 97 4.13 -17.00 -25.98
N ILE A 98 4.26 -17.26 -24.68
CA ILE A 98 3.78 -16.37 -23.61
C ILE A 98 4.57 -15.05 -23.64
N GLU A 99 5.89 -15.14 -23.79
CA GLU A 99 6.78 -13.97 -23.89
C GLU A 99 6.49 -13.13 -25.15
N GLN A 100 6.20 -13.79 -26.28
CA GLN A 100 5.76 -13.11 -27.50
C GLN A 100 4.43 -12.39 -27.29
N THR A 101 3.45 -13.01 -26.61
CA THR A 101 2.18 -12.35 -26.25
C THR A 101 2.41 -11.15 -25.33
N LEU A 102 3.26 -11.28 -24.30
CA LEU A 102 3.64 -10.15 -23.44
C LEU A 102 4.30 -9.00 -24.24
N LYS A 103 5.14 -9.33 -25.23
CA LYS A 103 5.75 -8.33 -26.12
C LYS A 103 4.73 -7.66 -27.02
N ARG A 104 3.73 -8.39 -27.54
CA ARG A 104 2.62 -7.79 -28.30
C ARG A 104 1.84 -6.83 -27.41
N ILE A 105 1.42 -7.23 -26.21
CA ILE A 105 0.75 -6.36 -25.23
C ILE A 105 1.58 -5.09 -24.95
N GLU A 106 2.88 -5.24 -24.74
CA GLU A 106 3.76 -4.08 -24.50
C GLU A 106 3.80 -3.12 -25.70
N ASN A 107 3.86 -3.66 -26.92
CA ASN A 107 3.79 -2.85 -28.15
C ASN A 107 2.44 -2.14 -28.27
N GLU A 108 1.34 -2.83 -27.97
CA GLU A 108 -0.02 -2.28 -27.99
C GLU A 108 -0.17 -1.10 -27.03
N VAL A 109 0.36 -1.22 -25.82
CA VAL A 109 0.39 -0.13 -24.84
C VAL A 109 1.21 1.05 -25.37
N VAL A 110 2.33 0.81 -26.05
CA VAL A 110 3.14 1.87 -26.67
C VAL A 110 2.39 2.56 -27.82
N ILE A 111 1.69 1.82 -28.68
CA ILE A 111 0.90 2.42 -29.77
C ILE A 111 -0.21 3.32 -29.20
N LEU A 112 -0.95 2.83 -28.19
CA LEU A 112 -1.98 3.60 -27.51
C LEU A 112 -1.44 4.85 -26.81
N GLN A 113 -0.23 4.76 -26.28
CA GLN A 113 0.49 5.87 -25.67
C GLN A 113 0.80 6.98 -26.69
N GLU A 114 1.30 6.60 -27.87
CA GLU A 114 1.58 7.53 -28.96
C GLU A 114 0.29 8.10 -29.56
N ALA A 115 -0.78 7.31 -29.68
CA ALA A 115 -2.09 7.81 -30.09
C ALA A 115 -2.61 8.89 -29.11
N LYS A 116 -2.42 8.72 -27.80
CA LYS A 116 -2.76 9.74 -26.80
C LYS A 116 -1.92 11.01 -26.96
N LYS A 117 -0.61 10.88 -27.23
CA LYS A 117 0.28 12.02 -27.56
C LYS A 117 -0.22 12.77 -28.80
N ASP A 118 -0.54 12.05 -29.87
CA ASP A 118 -1.02 12.63 -31.12
C ASP A 118 -2.35 13.34 -30.95
N TYR A 119 -3.27 12.75 -30.16
CA TYR A 119 -4.54 13.35 -29.81
C TYR A 119 -4.36 14.66 -29.06
N PHE A 120 -3.47 14.66 -28.05
CA PHE A 120 -3.14 15.84 -27.27
C PHE A 120 -2.57 16.97 -28.15
N MET A 121 -1.72 16.63 -29.12
CA MET A 121 -1.09 17.60 -30.04
C MET A 121 -2.00 18.06 -31.19
N ALA A 122 -3.07 17.34 -31.49
CA ALA A 122 -3.96 17.65 -32.61
C ALA A 122 -4.80 18.92 -32.34
N LYS A 123 -4.78 19.87 -33.29
CA LYS A 123 -5.56 21.12 -33.20
C LYS A 123 -6.96 21.01 -33.82
N LYS A 124 -7.12 20.17 -34.85
CA LYS A 124 -8.37 20.02 -35.61
C LYS A 124 -9.24 18.91 -35.03
N ALA A 125 -10.54 19.18 -34.88
CA ALA A 125 -11.52 18.21 -34.35
C ALA A 125 -11.58 16.92 -35.20
N GLU A 126 -11.55 17.04 -36.53
CA GLU A 126 -11.54 15.88 -37.44
C GLU A 126 -10.33 14.97 -37.21
N LYS A 127 -9.13 15.55 -37.05
CA LYS A 127 -7.91 14.78 -36.75
C LYS A 127 -8.03 14.07 -35.40
N LYS A 128 -8.54 14.76 -34.37
CA LYS A 128 -8.81 14.16 -33.06
C LYS A 128 -9.75 12.97 -33.16
N ARG A 129 -10.83 13.10 -33.94
CA ARG A 129 -11.81 12.04 -34.15
C ARG A 129 -11.20 10.82 -34.84
N ASN A 130 -10.36 11.03 -35.85
CA ASN A 130 -9.66 9.93 -36.54
C ASN A 130 -8.70 9.18 -35.60
N ILE A 131 -8.01 9.91 -34.71
CA ILE A 131 -7.12 9.32 -33.70
C ILE A 131 -7.93 8.51 -32.68
N GLU A 132 -9.05 9.04 -32.19
CA GLU A 132 -9.96 8.32 -31.27
C GLU A 132 -10.41 6.98 -31.87
N LEU A 133 -10.88 6.98 -33.13
CA LEU A 133 -11.33 5.76 -33.83
C LEU A 133 -10.20 4.74 -34.03
N HIS A 134 -8.98 5.20 -34.30
CA HIS A 134 -7.82 4.31 -34.41
C HIS A 134 -7.44 3.73 -33.03
N SER A 135 -7.41 4.56 -32.00
CA SER A 135 -7.07 4.18 -30.64
C SER A 135 -8.10 3.19 -30.05
N GLU A 136 -9.38 3.36 -30.37
CA GLU A 136 -10.44 2.40 -30.02
C GLU A 136 -10.19 1.02 -30.62
N LYS A 137 -9.86 0.93 -31.92
CA LYS A 137 -9.50 -0.33 -32.57
C LYS A 137 -8.29 -0.98 -31.90
N GLN A 138 -7.31 -0.18 -31.50
CA GLN A 138 -6.12 -0.66 -30.83
C GLN A 138 -6.42 -1.16 -29.40
N LEU A 139 -7.32 -0.49 -28.66
CA LEU A 139 -7.80 -0.98 -27.37
C LEU A 139 -8.51 -2.33 -27.50
N ILE A 140 -9.29 -2.54 -28.56
CA ILE A 140 -9.92 -3.84 -28.85
C ILE A 140 -8.85 -4.91 -29.08
N GLN A 141 -7.79 -4.60 -29.83
CA GLN A 141 -6.68 -5.54 -30.04
C GLN A 141 -5.94 -5.84 -28.73
N LEU A 142 -5.63 -4.83 -27.92
CA LEU A 142 -5.02 -5.00 -26.61
C LEU A 142 -5.86 -5.92 -25.69
N LYS A 143 -7.18 -5.76 -25.67
CA LYS A 143 -8.08 -6.63 -24.91
C LYS A 143 -8.00 -8.09 -25.38
N LYS A 144 -7.94 -8.34 -26.69
CA LYS A 144 -7.76 -9.69 -27.25
C LYS A 144 -6.43 -10.31 -26.85
N GLU A 145 -5.33 -9.54 -26.88
CA GLU A 145 -4.03 -10.04 -26.44
C GLU A 145 -4.01 -10.32 -24.93
N MET A 146 -4.71 -9.51 -24.12
CA MET A 146 -4.89 -9.78 -22.69
C MET A 146 -5.69 -11.07 -22.43
N ASP A 147 -6.75 -11.32 -23.19
CA ASP A 147 -7.51 -12.58 -23.13
C ASP A 147 -6.64 -13.77 -23.54
N LEU A 148 -5.85 -13.63 -24.60
CA LEU A 148 -4.92 -14.66 -25.05
C LEU A 148 -3.88 -14.98 -23.97
N LEU A 149 -3.26 -13.95 -23.39
CA LEU A 149 -2.32 -14.11 -22.28
C LEU A 149 -2.97 -14.83 -21.10
N LYS A 150 -4.19 -14.42 -20.72
CA LYS A 150 -4.96 -15.05 -19.64
C LYS A 150 -5.12 -16.55 -19.85
N ASN A 151 -5.38 -16.97 -21.09
CA ASN A 151 -5.59 -18.36 -21.45
C ASN A 151 -4.28 -19.16 -21.57
N GLN A 152 -3.23 -18.57 -22.13
CA GLN A 152 -1.93 -19.24 -22.30
C GLN A 152 -1.17 -19.41 -20.98
N ALA A 153 -1.30 -18.46 -20.06
CA ALA A 153 -0.53 -18.41 -18.82
C ALA A 153 -1.41 -18.47 -17.56
N THR A 154 -2.49 -19.25 -17.60
CA THR A 154 -3.47 -19.40 -16.49
C THR A 154 -2.83 -19.63 -15.11
N PHE A 155 -1.70 -20.34 -15.06
CA PHE A 155 -0.91 -20.60 -13.85
C PHE A 155 -0.32 -19.34 -13.18
N LEU A 156 -0.26 -18.20 -13.88
CA LEU A 156 0.21 -16.91 -13.35
C LEU A 156 -0.92 -16.01 -12.80
N PHE A 157 -2.19 -16.40 -12.89
CA PHE A 157 -3.34 -15.56 -12.50
C PHE A 157 -4.10 -16.10 -11.28
N SER A 158 -4.97 -15.29 -10.70
CA SER A 158 -5.73 -15.67 -9.51
C SER A 158 -6.65 -16.87 -9.77
N PHE A 159 -6.88 -17.68 -8.74
CA PHE A 159 -8.01 -18.62 -8.75
C PHE A 159 -9.32 -17.84 -8.91
N LYS A 160 -10.16 -18.21 -9.88
CA LYS A 160 -11.36 -17.46 -10.32
C LYS A 160 -11.07 -16.08 -10.94
N SER A 161 -9.91 -15.90 -11.57
CA SER A 161 -9.57 -14.67 -12.30
C SER A 161 -10.57 -14.36 -13.45
N PRO A 162 -10.97 -13.08 -13.64
CA PRO A 162 -10.58 -11.92 -12.84
C PRO A 162 -11.44 -11.76 -11.57
N LEU A 163 -10.81 -11.43 -10.45
CA LEU A 163 -11.50 -11.10 -9.19
C LEU A 163 -11.66 -9.60 -9.00
N ASN A 164 -12.87 -9.15 -8.66
CA ASN A 164 -13.09 -7.77 -8.27
C ASN A 164 -12.66 -7.53 -6.81
N HIS A 165 -11.36 -7.26 -6.62
CA HIS A 165 -10.77 -7.05 -5.31
C HIS A 165 -11.33 -5.84 -4.56
N LEU A 166 -11.68 -4.76 -5.29
CA LEU A 166 -12.26 -3.56 -4.72
C LEU A 166 -13.66 -3.83 -4.17
N ASN A 167 -14.52 -4.50 -4.95
CA ASN A 167 -15.87 -4.87 -4.49
C ASN A 167 -15.82 -5.79 -3.26
N LEU A 168 -14.99 -6.83 -3.31
CA LEU A 168 -14.81 -7.73 -2.16
C LEU A 168 -14.32 -6.99 -0.91
N ARG A 169 -13.46 -5.99 -1.07
CA ARG A 169 -13.03 -5.14 0.05
C ARG A 169 -14.18 -4.27 0.54
N GLY A 170 -14.91 -3.60 -0.36
CA GLY A 170 -16.04 -2.74 -0.03
C GLY A 170 -17.14 -3.46 0.73
N GLU A 171 -17.58 -4.63 0.25
CA GLU A 171 -18.63 -5.43 0.92
C GLU A 171 -18.21 -5.90 2.31
N TYR A 172 -16.92 -6.22 2.50
CA TYR A 172 -16.38 -6.56 3.82
C TYR A 172 -16.37 -5.35 4.76
N GLU A 173 -15.91 -4.19 4.28
CA GLU A 173 -15.86 -2.96 5.06
C GLU A 173 -17.26 -2.52 5.55
N GLN A 174 -18.28 -2.70 4.71
CA GLN A 174 -19.69 -2.41 5.07
C GLN A 174 -20.24 -3.32 6.18
N SER A 175 -19.69 -4.52 6.38
CA SER A 175 -20.23 -5.52 7.30
C SER A 175 -19.38 -5.75 8.56
N LYS A 176 -18.07 -5.49 8.52
CA LYS A 176 -17.12 -5.88 9.59
C LYS A 176 -17.38 -5.24 10.95
N GLY A 177 -17.97 -4.03 10.98
CA GLY A 177 -18.20 -3.24 12.19
C GLY A 177 -19.59 -3.40 12.81
N ILE A 178 -20.52 -4.07 12.13
CA ILE A 178 -21.91 -4.16 12.58
C ILE A 178 -22.08 -5.37 13.51
N VAL A 179 -22.50 -5.12 14.75
CA VAL A 179 -22.62 -6.14 15.81
C VAL A 179 -24.01 -6.78 15.78
N ASN A 180 -24.32 -7.51 14.71
CA ASN A 180 -25.50 -8.37 14.66
C ASN A 180 -25.18 -9.71 13.97
N LYS A 181 -26.04 -10.72 14.16
CA LYS A 181 -25.79 -12.09 13.68
C LYS A 181 -25.62 -12.15 12.16
N GLU A 182 -26.46 -11.47 11.40
CA GLU A 182 -26.45 -11.48 9.93
C GLU A 182 -25.19 -10.82 9.37
N SER A 183 -24.86 -9.63 9.87
CA SER A 183 -23.68 -8.87 9.44
C SER A 183 -22.40 -9.57 9.84
N ARG A 184 -22.34 -10.18 11.03
CA ARG A 184 -21.20 -11.00 11.47
C ARG A 184 -21.00 -12.20 10.55
N PHE A 185 -22.07 -12.93 10.24
CA PHE A 185 -22.02 -14.04 9.28
C PHE A 185 -21.56 -13.59 7.89
N LYS A 186 -22.11 -12.47 7.38
CA LYS A 186 -21.71 -11.89 6.09
C LYS A 186 -20.23 -11.51 6.09
N ALA A 187 -19.75 -10.81 7.12
CA ALA A 187 -18.35 -10.43 7.26
C ALA A 187 -17.41 -11.64 7.35
N ASN A 188 -17.78 -12.66 8.14
CA ASN A 188 -17.03 -13.92 8.24
C ASN A 188 -16.95 -14.63 6.89
N ASN A 189 -18.09 -14.75 6.19
CA ASN A 189 -18.18 -15.41 4.90
C ASN A 189 -17.32 -14.72 3.85
N ILE A 190 -17.42 -13.39 3.73
CA ILE A 190 -16.62 -12.60 2.78
C ILE A 190 -15.14 -12.67 3.13
N TYR A 191 -14.77 -12.55 4.40
CA TYR A 191 -13.36 -12.56 4.81
C TYR A 191 -12.71 -13.93 4.58
N LEU A 192 -13.41 -15.02 4.91
CA LEU A 192 -12.94 -16.38 4.62
C LEU A 192 -12.82 -16.60 3.11
N TYR A 193 -13.83 -16.20 2.33
CA TYR A 193 -13.77 -16.26 0.86
C TYR A 193 -12.55 -15.51 0.32
N ARG A 194 -12.30 -14.28 0.78
CA ARG A 194 -11.14 -13.47 0.40
C ARG A 194 -9.82 -14.16 0.74
N LYS A 195 -9.70 -14.83 1.89
CA LYS A 195 -8.51 -15.61 2.25
C LYS A 195 -8.26 -16.80 1.31
N ILE A 196 -9.30 -17.31 0.66
CA ILE A 196 -9.19 -18.43 -0.30
C ILE A 196 -8.85 -17.94 -1.70
N VAL A 197 -9.39 -16.80 -2.13
CA VAL A 197 -9.29 -16.33 -3.54
C VAL A 197 -8.28 -15.20 -3.77
N GLN A 198 -7.90 -14.45 -2.73
CA GLN A 198 -6.96 -13.31 -2.82
C GLN A 198 -5.53 -13.68 -2.35
N ASP A 199 -5.11 -14.93 -2.48
CA ASP A 199 -3.75 -15.37 -2.17
C ASP A 199 -2.97 -15.79 -3.44
N GLY A 200 -1.78 -16.35 -3.26
CA GLY A 200 -0.89 -16.73 -4.35
C GLY A 200 0.15 -17.75 -3.90
N SER A 201 1.09 -18.07 -4.78
CA SER A 201 2.18 -19.02 -4.54
C SER A 201 3.35 -18.35 -3.83
N PHE A 202 4.01 -19.06 -2.91
CA PHE A 202 5.26 -18.61 -2.27
C PHE A 202 6.50 -19.18 -2.94
N ASP A 203 7.65 -18.51 -2.79
CA ASP A 203 8.95 -19.14 -3.03
C ASP A 203 9.26 -20.20 -1.98
N LYS A 204 10.31 -20.99 -2.23
CA LYS A 204 10.75 -22.06 -1.34
C LYS A 204 11.04 -21.59 0.10
N GLU A 205 11.58 -20.39 0.24
CA GLU A 205 11.90 -19.76 1.54
C GLU A 205 10.69 -19.10 2.21
N LEU A 206 9.51 -19.14 1.59
CA LEU A 206 8.28 -18.50 2.06
C LEU A 206 8.41 -16.98 2.29
N SER A 207 9.37 -16.35 1.61
CA SER A 207 9.74 -14.94 1.75
C SER A 207 9.02 -14.04 0.74
N ARG A 208 8.61 -14.58 -0.41
CA ARG A 208 8.02 -13.83 -1.53
C ARG A 208 6.79 -14.54 -2.07
N ASN A 209 5.64 -13.89 -1.96
CA ASN A 209 4.40 -14.31 -2.61
C ASN A 209 4.14 -13.53 -3.91
N ASP A 210 3.43 -14.16 -4.86
CA ASP A 210 3.04 -13.53 -6.13
C ASP A 210 1.60 -12.95 -6.11
N SER A 211 0.92 -13.02 -4.96
CA SER A 211 -0.51 -12.64 -4.83
C SER A 211 -0.81 -11.21 -5.28
N VAL A 212 0.11 -10.26 -5.02
CA VAL A 212 -0.02 -8.86 -5.43
C VAL A 212 0.03 -8.71 -6.95
N VAL A 213 0.84 -9.52 -7.64
CA VAL A 213 0.95 -9.51 -9.11
C VAL A 213 -0.32 -10.08 -9.73
N ARG A 214 -0.82 -11.19 -9.19
CA ARG A 214 -2.09 -11.82 -9.60
C ARG A 214 -3.26 -10.84 -9.48
N ALA A 215 -3.37 -10.18 -8.32
CA ALA A 215 -4.44 -9.23 -8.07
C ALA A 215 -4.33 -7.93 -8.90
N ALA A 216 -3.11 -7.51 -9.24
CA ALA A 216 -2.89 -6.36 -10.10
C ALA A 216 -3.33 -6.67 -11.54
N PHE A 217 -3.09 -7.89 -12.03
CA PHE A 217 -3.62 -8.34 -13.32
C PHE A 217 -5.15 -8.32 -13.32
N ASP A 218 -5.79 -8.88 -12.29
CA ASP A 218 -7.26 -8.90 -12.20
C ASP A 218 -7.86 -7.49 -12.23
N SER A 219 -7.27 -6.56 -11.46
CA SER A 219 -7.74 -5.16 -11.39
C SER A 219 -7.55 -4.44 -12.73
N LEU A 220 -6.41 -4.64 -13.38
CA LEU A 220 -6.14 -4.09 -14.72
C LEU A 220 -7.11 -4.66 -15.77
N PHE A 221 -7.31 -5.98 -15.76
CA PHE A 221 -8.22 -6.65 -16.68
C PHE A 221 -9.66 -6.16 -16.51
N ILE A 222 -10.14 -5.97 -15.27
CA ILE A 222 -11.46 -5.40 -15.00
C ILE A 222 -11.54 -3.94 -15.46
N SER A 223 -10.53 -3.12 -15.15
CA SER A 223 -10.48 -1.70 -15.56
C SER A 223 -10.67 -1.54 -17.07
N LEU A 224 -9.96 -2.34 -17.86
CA LEU A 224 -10.05 -2.30 -19.31
C LEU A 224 -11.44 -2.67 -19.86
N ASN A 225 -12.17 -3.52 -19.13
CA ASN A 225 -13.44 -4.09 -19.58
C ASN A 225 -14.68 -3.42 -18.96
N THR A 226 -14.51 -2.49 -18.02
CA THR A 226 -15.65 -1.86 -17.32
C THR A 226 -16.24 -0.67 -18.11
N GLU A 227 -15.41 0.13 -18.77
CA GLU A 227 -15.87 1.28 -19.54
C GLU A 227 -16.23 0.89 -20.98
N LYS A 228 -17.49 1.17 -21.39
CA LYS A 228 -17.97 0.89 -22.75
C LYS A 228 -17.44 1.87 -23.79
N GLU A 229 -17.28 3.14 -23.42
CA GLU A 229 -16.82 4.21 -24.30
C GLU A 229 -15.46 4.73 -23.82
N LYS A 230 -14.39 4.14 -24.33
CA LYS A 230 -13.01 4.47 -23.95
C LYS A 230 -12.13 4.51 -25.19
N PHE A 231 -11.47 5.64 -25.42
CA PHE A 231 -10.55 5.81 -26.55
C PHE A 231 -9.08 5.59 -26.18
N PHE A 232 -8.67 5.93 -24.95
CA PHE A 232 -7.27 5.89 -24.53
C PHE A 232 -7.11 5.16 -23.19
N LEU A 233 -5.90 4.67 -22.92
CA LEU A 233 -5.52 4.20 -21.59
C LEU A 233 -5.49 5.38 -20.60
N THR A 234 -6.02 5.13 -19.41
CA THR A 234 -5.84 6.00 -18.24
C THR A 234 -4.39 5.91 -17.74
N GLU A 235 -3.96 6.87 -16.93
CA GLU A 235 -2.64 6.82 -16.32
C GLU A 235 -2.49 5.62 -15.36
N ASN A 236 -3.56 5.27 -14.65
CA ASN A 236 -3.61 4.07 -13.81
C ASN A 236 -3.35 2.79 -14.61
N GLU A 237 -4.06 2.59 -15.72
CA GLU A 237 -3.88 1.41 -16.56
C GLU A 237 -2.47 1.36 -17.16
N ARG A 238 -1.95 2.48 -17.67
CA ARG A 238 -0.60 2.57 -18.20
C ARG A 238 0.45 2.18 -17.15
N SER A 239 0.34 2.73 -15.94
CA SER A 239 1.25 2.37 -14.85
C SER A 239 1.11 0.90 -14.44
N ASP A 240 -0.09 0.35 -14.49
CA ASP A 240 -0.35 -1.04 -14.10
C ASP A 240 0.15 -2.03 -15.14
N PHE A 241 0.01 -1.75 -16.44
CA PHE A 241 0.63 -2.53 -17.49
C PHE A 241 2.14 -2.65 -17.28
N LYS A 242 2.81 -1.53 -16.98
CA LYS A 242 4.25 -1.56 -16.67
C LYS A 242 4.55 -2.48 -15.49
N PHE A 243 3.77 -2.41 -14.41
CA PHE A 243 3.96 -3.24 -13.23
C PHE A 243 3.69 -4.73 -13.52
N VAL A 244 2.54 -5.05 -14.13
CA VAL A 244 2.09 -6.40 -14.41
C VAL A 244 3.04 -7.10 -15.39
N ILE A 245 3.32 -6.49 -16.55
CA ILE A 245 4.21 -7.09 -17.57
C ILE A 245 5.60 -7.35 -16.99
N THR A 246 6.17 -6.39 -16.27
CA THR A 246 7.50 -6.55 -15.65
C THR A 246 7.52 -7.73 -14.67
N ASN A 247 6.51 -7.84 -13.81
CA ASN A 247 6.47 -8.91 -12.82
C ASN A 247 6.13 -10.29 -13.43
N LEU A 248 5.28 -10.35 -14.45
CA LEU A 248 5.02 -11.60 -15.18
C LEU A 248 6.29 -12.10 -15.89
N LYS A 249 7.05 -11.22 -16.56
CA LYS A 249 8.36 -11.57 -17.13
C LYS A 249 9.32 -12.07 -16.05
N ASN A 250 9.39 -11.40 -14.90
CA ASN A 250 10.22 -11.85 -13.78
C ASN A 250 9.82 -13.26 -13.27
N LEU A 251 8.53 -13.57 -13.23
CA LEU A 251 8.04 -14.89 -12.84
C LEU A 251 8.41 -15.96 -13.88
N LEU A 252 8.24 -15.68 -15.17
CA LEU A 252 8.63 -16.59 -16.25
C LEU A 252 10.14 -16.86 -16.25
N ASN A 253 10.95 -15.83 -15.97
CA ASN A 253 12.41 -15.95 -15.84
C ASN A 253 12.88 -16.87 -14.70
N LEU A 254 12.00 -17.23 -13.76
CA LEU A 254 12.33 -18.22 -12.73
C LEU A 254 12.45 -19.63 -13.32
N GLY A 255 11.84 -19.87 -14.47
CA GLY A 255 11.81 -21.18 -15.13
C GLY A 255 10.67 -22.09 -14.64
N GLN A 256 10.37 -23.08 -15.46
CA GLN A 256 9.28 -24.04 -15.26
C GLN A 256 9.38 -24.77 -13.92
N THR A 257 10.56 -25.33 -13.59
CA THR A 257 10.78 -26.08 -12.34
C THR A 257 10.43 -25.26 -11.11
N VAL A 258 10.92 -24.02 -11.02
CA VAL A 258 10.67 -23.16 -9.87
C VAL A 258 9.18 -22.82 -9.80
N LEU A 259 8.53 -22.51 -10.92
CA LEU A 259 7.09 -22.23 -10.92
C LEU A 259 6.25 -23.45 -10.48
N ILE A 260 6.64 -24.67 -10.85
CA ILE A 260 6.01 -25.91 -10.37
C ILE A 260 6.19 -26.06 -8.86
N GLU A 261 7.40 -25.83 -8.33
CA GLU A 261 7.66 -25.87 -6.89
C GLU A 261 6.76 -24.89 -6.12
N ARG A 262 6.62 -23.66 -6.61
CA ARG A 262 5.75 -22.63 -6.00
C ARG A 262 4.28 -23.05 -6.02
N LEU A 263 3.78 -23.59 -7.14
CA LEU A 263 2.40 -24.09 -7.23
C LEU A 263 2.17 -25.31 -6.33
N THR A 264 3.19 -26.16 -6.17
CA THR A 264 3.15 -27.32 -5.28
C THR A 264 3.10 -26.90 -3.81
N GLU A 265 3.87 -25.88 -3.40
CA GLU A 265 3.71 -25.25 -2.09
C GLU A 265 2.27 -24.77 -1.89
N TRP A 266 1.75 -24.04 -2.88
CA TRP A 266 0.40 -23.47 -2.79
C TRP A 266 -0.67 -24.56 -2.67
N LEU A 267 -0.51 -25.66 -3.42
CA LEU A 267 -1.35 -26.84 -3.33
C LEU A 267 -1.32 -27.43 -1.92
N ASN A 268 -0.13 -27.75 -1.41
CA ASN A 268 0.06 -28.36 -0.09
C ASN A 268 -0.52 -27.48 1.02
N ARG A 269 -0.29 -26.16 0.96
CA ARG A 269 -0.88 -25.20 1.91
C ARG A 269 -2.41 -25.15 1.81
N THR A 270 -2.96 -25.23 0.61
CA THR A 270 -4.41 -25.25 0.38
C THR A 270 -5.04 -26.56 0.88
N GLU A 271 -4.38 -27.70 0.69
CA GLU A 271 -4.82 -29.01 1.22
C GLU A 271 -4.78 -29.02 2.76
N ARG A 272 -3.71 -28.50 3.39
CA ARG A 272 -3.67 -28.30 4.84
C ARG A 272 -4.80 -27.40 5.33
N SER A 273 -5.10 -26.32 4.59
CA SER A 273 -6.21 -25.43 4.91
C SER A 273 -7.56 -26.16 4.82
N LEU A 274 -7.77 -27.00 3.80
CA LEU A 274 -8.99 -27.80 3.66
C LEU A 274 -9.19 -28.70 4.89
N VAL A 275 -8.16 -29.46 5.26
CA VAL A 275 -8.20 -30.35 6.43
C VAL A 275 -8.52 -29.55 7.70
N PHE A 276 -7.83 -28.43 7.93
CA PHE A 276 -8.09 -27.55 9.07
C PHE A 276 -9.55 -27.11 9.15
N TYR A 277 -10.13 -26.63 8.04
CA TYR A 277 -11.52 -26.16 8.03
C TYR A 277 -12.54 -27.29 8.11
N GLN A 278 -12.24 -28.49 7.60
CA GLN A 278 -13.07 -29.68 7.77
C GLN A 278 -13.10 -30.11 9.23
N ASP A 279 -11.93 -30.23 9.86
CA ASP A 279 -11.83 -30.60 11.27
C ASP A 279 -12.53 -29.57 12.17
N LEU A 280 -12.35 -28.28 11.87
CA LEU A 280 -13.03 -27.18 12.56
C LEU A 280 -14.56 -27.24 12.39
N ALA A 281 -15.07 -27.56 11.20
CA ALA A 281 -16.50 -27.68 10.94
C ALA A 281 -17.12 -28.94 11.58
N ASP A 282 -16.33 -30.01 11.71
CA ASP A 282 -16.74 -31.29 12.30
C ASP A 282 -16.58 -31.32 13.84
N GLY A 283 -16.03 -30.27 14.44
CA GLY A 283 -15.77 -30.20 15.88
C GLY A 283 -14.64 -31.13 16.35
N LYS A 284 -13.75 -31.54 15.44
CA LYS A 284 -12.60 -32.39 15.75
C LYS A 284 -11.49 -31.58 16.42
N LYS A 285 -10.57 -32.30 17.07
CA LYS A 285 -9.33 -31.69 17.57
C LYS A 285 -8.49 -31.20 16.40
N ILE A 286 -7.98 -29.98 16.50
CA ILE A 286 -7.25 -29.31 15.44
C ILE A 286 -5.75 -29.42 15.72
N LYS A 287 -4.99 -29.84 14.71
CA LYS A 287 -3.54 -29.71 14.73
C LYS A 287 -3.16 -28.30 14.30
N LEU A 288 -2.48 -27.64 15.20
CA LEU A 288 -2.03 -26.28 15.02
C LEU A 288 -0.70 -26.25 14.24
N SER A 289 0.23 -27.19 14.45
CA SER A 289 1.44 -27.39 13.62
C SER A 289 1.66 -28.85 13.21
N GLU A 290 2.55 -29.09 12.24
CA GLU A 290 2.99 -30.44 11.84
C GLU A 290 3.63 -31.21 13.01
N SER A 291 4.28 -30.51 13.95
CA SER A 291 4.86 -31.05 15.19
C SER A 291 3.95 -30.96 16.41
N GLY A 292 2.76 -30.39 16.26
CA GLY A 292 1.89 -29.99 17.37
C GLY A 292 0.94 -31.09 17.83
N ARG A 293 0.60 -31.09 19.12
CA ARG A 293 -0.49 -31.92 19.64
C ARG A 293 -1.83 -31.40 19.14
N ALA A 294 -2.72 -32.31 18.77
CA ALA A 294 -4.09 -31.95 18.43
C ALA A 294 -4.80 -31.40 19.67
N SER A 295 -5.32 -30.18 19.56
CA SER A 295 -5.98 -29.45 20.65
C SER A 295 -7.46 -29.28 20.36
N ASP A 296 -8.30 -29.22 21.39
CA ASP A 296 -9.71 -28.88 21.18
C ASP A 296 -9.89 -27.41 20.78
N ILE A 297 -11.03 -27.11 20.15
CA ILE A 297 -11.33 -25.77 19.63
C ILE A 297 -11.33 -24.72 20.75
N ALA A 298 -11.82 -25.07 21.94
CA ALA A 298 -11.88 -24.13 23.07
C ALA A 298 -10.47 -23.68 23.48
N SER A 299 -9.52 -24.61 23.58
CA SER A 299 -8.11 -24.34 23.88
C SER A 299 -7.46 -23.50 22.78
N VAL A 300 -7.74 -23.79 21.50
CA VAL A 300 -7.23 -22.99 20.38
C VAL A 300 -7.74 -21.54 20.43
N LEU A 301 -9.04 -21.36 20.71
CA LEU A 301 -9.65 -20.03 20.82
C LEU A 301 -9.11 -19.27 22.03
N GLU A 302 -8.92 -19.96 23.15
CA GLU A 302 -8.33 -19.39 24.36
C GLU A 302 -6.88 -18.97 24.13
N GLU A 303 -6.04 -19.81 23.53
CA GLU A 303 -4.65 -19.48 23.20
C GLU A 303 -4.57 -18.27 22.25
N ARG A 304 -5.47 -18.19 21.27
CA ARG A 304 -5.56 -17.05 20.34
C ARG A 304 -6.01 -15.78 21.05
N ALA A 305 -7.04 -15.86 21.89
CA ALA A 305 -7.51 -14.73 22.67
C ALA A 305 -6.41 -14.21 23.60
N ARG A 306 -5.70 -15.13 24.28
CA ARG A 306 -4.53 -14.81 25.11
C ARG A 306 -3.43 -14.16 24.27
N SER A 307 -3.06 -14.72 23.12
CA SER A 307 -2.00 -14.17 22.26
C SER A 307 -2.35 -12.79 21.71
N LEU A 308 -3.60 -12.58 21.30
CA LEU A 308 -4.12 -11.27 20.88
C LEU A 308 -4.07 -10.27 22.03
N TYR A 309 -4.57 -10.64 23.21
CA TYR A 309 -4.56 -9.77 24.38
C TYR A 309 -3.13 -9.44 24.81
N SER A 310 -2.25 -10.44 24.91
CA SER A 310 -0.84 -10.24 25.29
C SER A 310 -0.10 -9.31 24.35
N LEU A 311 -0.24 -9.49 23.02
CA LEU A 311 0.39 -8.59 22.06
C LEU A 311 -0.21 -7.17 22.14
N LYS A 312 -1.54 -7.06 22.14
CA LYS A 312 -2.23 -5.77 22.20
C LYS A 312 -1.89 -5.01 23.48
N GLU A 313 -1.94 -5.69 24.63
CA GLU A 313 -1.60 -5.13 25.94
C GLU A 313 -0.13 -4.69 25.99
N TYR A 314 0.80 -5.53 25.52
CA TYR A 314 2.22 -5.20 25.45
C TYR A 314 2.47 -3.94 24.63
N VAL A 315 1.89 -3.88 23.43
CA VAL A 315 2.02 -2.71 22.54
C VAL A 315 1.43 -1.47 23.18
N LEU A 316 0.18 -1.52 23.67
CA LEU A 316 -0.49 -0.34 24.23
C LEU A 316 0.22 0.19 25.49
N LYS A 317 0.81 -0.70 26.31
CA LYS A 317 1.67 -0.28 27.43
C LYS A 317 2.91 0.46 26.92
N LYS A 318 3.59 -0.07 25.91
CA LYS A 318 4.78 0.56 25.31
C LYS A 318 4.47 1.90 24.64
N GLU A 319 3.32 2.00 23.98
CA GLU A 319 2.80 3.24 23.43
C GLU A 319 2.48 4.25 24.54
N ALA A 320 1.82 3.84 25.63
CA ALA A 320 1.52 4.72 26.76
C ALA A 320 2.78 5.18 27.51
N GLU A 321 3.79 4.33 27.66
CA GLU A 321 5.12 4.69 28.16
C GLU A 321 5.75 5.79 27.30
N SER A 322 5.67 5.64 25.97
CA SER A 322 6.19 6.62 25.01
C SER A 322 5.42 7.93 25.08
N TYR A 323 4.08 7.86 25.08
CA TYR A 323 3.22 9.02 25.25
C TYR A 323 3.58 9.79 26.53
N THR A 324 3.74 9.08 27.65
CA THR A 324 4.06 9.66 28.95
C THR A 324 5.47 10.26 29.00
N TYR A 325 6.44 9.66 28.30
CA TYR A 325 7.78 10.23 28.19
C TYR A 325 7.73 11.57 27.43
N TRP A 326 7.06 11.60 26.28
CA TRP A 326 7.04 12.78 25.41
C TRP A 326 6.10 13.88 25.91
N SER A 327 5.05 13.56 26.66
CA SER A 327 4.16 14.55 27.29
C SER A 327 4.87 15.46 28.30
N LYS A 328 5.99 14.99 28.87
CA LYS A 328 6.86 15.77 29.78
C LYS A 328 7.81 16.72 29.03
N LYS A 329 7.88 16.65 27.70
CA LYS A 329 8.72 17.51 26.88
C LYS A 329 7.93 18.73 26.40
N SER A 330 8.64 19.76 25.93
CA SER A 330 8.02 20.96 25.36
C SER A 330 7.14 20.61 24.14
N ASP A 331 6.16 21.47 23.83
CA ASP A 331 5.29 21.30 22.65
C ASP A 331 6.10 21.13 21.35
N LEU A 332 7.19 21.88 21.21
CA LEU A 332 8.13 21.75 20.09
C LEU A 332 8.71 20.33 19.97
N PHE A 333 9.14 19.72 21.07
CA PHE A 333 9.70 18.36 21.01
C PHE A 333 8.63 17.28 20.83
N GLN A 334 7.40 17.51 21.30
CA GLN A 334 6.26 16.65 21.00
C GLN A 334 5.94 16.69 19.49
N TYR A 335 5.91 17.88 18.90
CA TYR A 335 5.76 18.08 17.46
C TYR A 335 6.85 17.34 16.67
N LEU A 336 8.12 17.54 17.03
CA LEU A 336 9.24 16.90 16.34
C LEU A 336 9.17 15.37 16.44
N TYR A 337 8.82 14.82 17.60
CA TYR A 337 8.64 13.38 17.78
C TYR A 337 7.52 12.81 16.92
N ALA A 338 6.34 13.45 16.95
CA ALA A 338 5.20 13.04 16.13
C ALA A 338 5.55 13.05 14.64
N MET A 339 6.08 14.17 14.14
CA MET A 339 6.47 14.33 12.74
C MET A 339 7.55 13.34 12.32
N GLU A 340 8.62 13.22 13.11
CA GLU A 340 9.74 12.35 12.78
C GLU A 340 9.32 10.88 12.70
N THR A 341 8.52 10.43 13.68
CA THR A 341 8.00 9.06 13.75
C THR A 341 7.05 8.75 12.60
N ILE A 342 6.08 9.64 12.33
CA ILE A 342 5.12 9.46 11.22
C ILE A 342 5.86 9.42 9.87
N LEU A 343 6.76 10.38 9.62
CA LEU A 343 7.49 10.43 8.34
C LEU A 343 8.44 9.23 8.16
N TYR A 344 9.00 8.72 9.25
CA TYR A 344 9.85 7.53 9.23
C TYR A 344 9.03 6.29 8.82
N ALA A 345 7.87 6.09 9.45
CA ALA A 345 7.07 4.88 9.27
C ALA A 345 6.19 4.90 8.01
N GLU A 346 5.66 6.06 7.60
CA GLU A 346 4.72 6.15 6.47
C GLU A 346 5.40 6.33 5.11
N VAL A 347 6.51 7.07 5.05
CA VAL A 347 7.18 7.41 3.78
C VAL A 347 8.54 6.72 3.66
N GLY A 348 9.32 6.69 4.74
CA GLY A 348 10.65 6.09 4.72
C GLY A 348 11.60 6.77 3.73
N ARG A 349 12.24 5.97 2.87
CA ARG A 349 13.26 6.42 1.89
C ARG A 349 12.75 6.53 0.45
N ILE A 350 11.44 6.47 0.26
CA ILE A 350 10.83 6.35 -1.07
C ILE A 350 10.98 7.66 -1.88
N ASP A 351 11.24 8.79 -1.24
CA ASP A 351 11.21 10.08 -1.90
C ASP A 351 12.47 10.44 -2.72
N ALA A 352 12.24 11.26 -3.75
CA ALA A 352 13.29 11.88 -4.55
C ALA A 352 14.16 12.83 -3.66
N PRO A 353 15.34 13.29 -4.13
CA PRO A 353 16.26 14.13 -3.34
C PRO A 353 15.65 15.37 -2.69
N ASP A 354 14.50 15.80 -3.21
CA ASP A 354 13.78 16.98 -2.77
C ASP A 354 12.74 16.70 -1.69
N ALA A 355 12.56 15.46 -1.23
CA ALA A 355 11.70 15.05 -0.12
C ALA A 355 10.26 15.61 -0.13
N LEU A 356 9.62 15.64 -1.30
CA LEU A 356 8.29 16.24 -1.47
C LEU A 356 7.19 15.42 -0.80
N GLU A 357 7.23 14.09 -0.89
CA GLU A 357 6.20 13.24 -0.27
C GLU A 357 6.23 13.33 1.27
N ARG A 358 7.43 13.39 1.88
CA ARG A 358 7.56 13.66 3.31
C ARG A 358 7.04 15.05 3.70
N ARG A 359 7.20 16.06 2.85
CA ARG A 359 6.62 17.39 3.12
C ARG A 359 5.10 17.38 3.06
N ASP A 360 4.52 16.72 2.07
CA ASP A 360 3.06 16.67 1.90
C ASP A 360 2.41 15.84 3.01
N VAL A 361 2.98 14.68 3.37
CA VAL A 361 2.54 13.91 4.55
C VAL A 361 2.71 14.73 5.83
N GLY A 362 3.84 15.42 6.00
CA GLY A 362 4.05 16.30 7.14
C GLY A 362 3.02 17.42 7.23
N GLN A 363 2.60 17.98 6.09
CA GLN A 363 1.52 18.97 6.07
C GLN A 363 0.16 18.37 6.42
N VAL A 364 -0.12 17.12 6.03
CA VAL A 364 -1.34 16.41 6.48
C VAL A 364 -1.35 16.30 8.01
N VAL A 365 -0.23 15.95 8.64
CA VAL A 365 -0.11 15.88 10.11
C VAL A 365 -0.41 17.23 10.75
N ILE A 366 0.14 18.32 10.20
CA ILE A 366 -0.13 19.69 10.66
C ILE A 366 -1.61 20.05 10.51
N ASN A 367 -2.26 19.67 9.42
CA ASN A 367 -3.69 19.93 9.22
C ASN A 367 -4.55 19.15 10.23
N ARG A 368 -4.17 17.90 10.52
CA ARG A 368 -4.85 17.03 11.50
C ARG A 368 -4.76 17.57 12.93
N TYR A 369 -3.69 18.28 13.29
CA TYR A 369 -3.53 18.92 14.61
C TYR A 369 -4.71 19.85 14.98
N SER A 370 -5.28 20.53 13.98
CA SER A 370 -6.38 21.48 14.20
C SER A 370 -7.76 20.83 14.14
N HIS A 371 -7.84 19.54 13.79
CA HIS A 371 -9.10 18.85 13.57
C HIS A 371 -9.39 17.88 14.74
N PRO A 372 -10.48 18.08 15.51
CA PRO A 372 -10.72 17.33 16.76
C PRO A 372 -10.70 15.82 16.61
N PHE A 373 -11.33 15.29 15.54
CA PHE A 373 -11.32 13.85 15.24
C PHE A 373 -9.92 13.22 15.27
N TYR A 374 -8.90 13.94 14.80
CA TYR A 374 -7.52 13.43 14.74
C TYR A 374 -6.66 13.83 15.94
N SER A 375 -7.01 14.91 16.62
CA SER A 375 -6.17 15.54 17.66
C SER A 375 -6.67 15.28 19.09
N GLU A 376 -7.70 14.46 19.25
CA GLU A 376 -8.26 14.05 20.54
C GLU A 376 -8.23 12.52 20.70
N ILE A 377 -7.80 12.07 21.88
CA ILE A 377 -7.94 10.69 22.35
C ILE A 377 -9.11 10.64 23.35
N SER A 378 -9.98 9.67 23.15
CA SER A 378 -11.20 9.40 23.89
C SER A 378 -11.18 7.98 24.47
N ARG A 379 -12.20 7.61 25.25
CA ARG A 379 -12.34 6.24 25.78
C ARG A 379 -12.52 5.18 24.71
N ASP A 380 -12.91 5.58 23.50
CA ASP A 380 -13.06 4.65 22.37
C ASP A 380 -11.71 4.28 21.74
N ASP A 381 -10.65 5.03 22.05
CA ASP A 381 -9.29 4.76 21.56
C ASP A 381 -8.58 3.73 22.47
N SER A 382 -8.04 2.66 21.89
CA SER A 382 -7.49 1.52 22.65
C SER A 382 -6.41 1.91 23.68
N ILE A 383 -5.61 2.94 23.39
CA ILE A 383 -4.52 3.40 24.27
C ILE A 383 -5.04 4.11 25.53
N PHE A 384 -6.27 4.65 25.53
CA PHE A 384 -6.76 5.54 26.58
C PHE A 384 -6.69 4.93 27.97
N GLU A 385 -7.02 3.65 28.11
CA GLU A 385 -7.01 2.93 29.40
C GLU A 385 -5.61 2.73 29.98
N TYR A 386 -4.57 2.82 29.14
CA TYR A 386 -3.17 2.63 29.52
C TYR A 386 -2.47 3.96 29.87
N LEU A 387 -3.09 5.10 29.57
CA LEU A 387 -2.55 6.42 29.89
C LEU A 387 -2.74 6.74 31.39
N PRO A 388 -1.80 7.47 32.03
CA PRO A 388 -1.96 7.91 33.41
C PRO A 388 -3.24 8.74 33.61
N LYS A 389 -4.03 8.42 34.63
CA LYS A 389 -5.35 9.05 34.86
C LYS A 389 -5.28 10.55 35.19
N ASP A 390 -4.15 10.99 35.73
CA ASP A 390 -3.83 12.38 36.05
C ASP A 390 -3.37 13.19 34.81
N LEU A 391 -3.07 12.51 33.70
CA LEU A 391 -2.61 13.15 32.47
C LEU A 391 -3.79 13.75 31.69
N SER A 392 -3.81 15.08 31.56
CA SER A 392 -4.80 15.76 30.72
C SER A 392 -4.47 15.59 29.23
N VAL A 393 -4.90 14.47 28.64
CA VAL A 393 -4.64 14.10 27.22
C VAL A 393 -5.06 15.15 26.20
N LYS A 394 -6.04 16.01 26.54
CA LYS A 394 -6.49 17.12 25.68
C LYS A 394 -5.40 18.16 25.41
N ASN A 395 -4.39 18.23 26.27
CA ASN A 395 -3.30 19.20 26.15
C ASN A 395 -2.20 18.75 25.18
N PHE A 396 -2.16 17.48 24.76
CA PHE A 396 -1.06 16.90 23.99
C PHE A 396 -1.47 16.54 22.56
N LYS A 397 -1.99 17.52 21.82
CA LYS A 397 -2.56 17.31 20.47
C LYS A 397 -1.60 16.65 19.47
N TRP A 398 -0.30 16.97 19.50
CA TRP A 398 0.69 16.32 18.62
C TRP A 398 0.83 14.83 18.90
N LEU A 399 0.86 14.45 20.17
CA LEU A 399 0.88 13.05 20.56
C LEU A 399 -0.45 12.37 20.19
N ASN A 400 -1.58 13.04 20.40
CA ASN A 400 -2.88 12.50 20.01
C ASN A 400 -2.94 12.19 18.50
N VAL A 401 -2.40 13.06 17.65
CA VAL A 401 -2.32 12.78 16.20
C VAL A 401 -1.49 11.54 15.90
N LEU A 402 -0.33 11.36 16.55
CA LEU A 402 0.53 10.18 16.35
C LEU A 402 -0.13 8.88 16.84
N PHE A 403 -0.74 8.92 18.03
CA PHE A 403 -1.26 7.73 18.72
C PHE A 403 -2.72 7.42 18.39
N LYS A 404 -3.35 8.14 17.45
CA LYS A 404 -4.71 7.84 17.01
C LYS A 404 -4.72 6.54 16.20
N GLU A 405 -5.23 5.46 16.79
CA GLU A 405 -5.26 4.13 16.18
C GLU A 405 -6.01 4.15 14.84
N GLY A 406 -5.37 3.61 13.80
CA GLY A 406 -5.96 3.46 12.47
C GLY A 406 -5.81 4.65 11.54
N GLU A 407 -5.34 5.80 12.04
CA GLU A 407 -5.11 7.01 11.21
C GLU A 407 -3.77 7.00 10.46
N PHE A 408 -2.83 6.21 10.96
CA PHE A 408 -1.61 5.80 10.28
C PHE A 408 -1.49 4.28 10.34
N SER A 409 -0.99 3.66 9.28
CA SER A 409 -0.97 2.20 9.17
C SER A 409 -0.14 1.54 10.29
N PHE A 410 0.94 2.17 10.72
CA PHE A 410 1.82 1.64 11.76
C PHE A 410 1.25 1.75 13.19
N THR A 411 0.12 2.41 13.40
CA THR A 411 -0.51 2.52 14.74
C THR A 411 -1.28 1.27 15.15
N TYR A 412 -1.54 0.34 14.23
CA TYR A 412 -2.11 -0.95 14.59
C TYR A 412 -1.07 -1.82 15.30
N PHE A 413 -1.44 -2.42 16.43
CA PHE A 413 -0.55 -3.24 17.26
C PHE A 413 0.12 -4.40 16.52
N TYR A 414 -0.55 -4.95 15.51
CA TYR A 414 -0.09 -6.09 14.71
C TYR A 414 0.77 -5.70 13.50
N ILE A 415 0.97 -4.40 13.25
CA ILE A 415 1.86 -3.93 12.18
C ILE A 415 3.24 -3.69 12.77
N GLN A 416 4.26 -4.35 12.22
CA GLN A 416 5.63 -4.31 12.75
C GLN A 416 6.23 -2.89 12.82
N GLY A 417 5.77 -1.98 11.95
CA GLY A 417 6.16 -0.56 12.00
C GLY A 417 5.80 0.13 13.33
N ASN A 418 4.83 -0.40 14.08
CA ASN A 418 4.44 0.09 15.40
C ASN A 418 5.61 0.10 16.39
N LEU A 419 6.50 -0.89 16.30
CA LEU A 419 7.72 -1.01 17.10
C LEU A 419 8.53 0.30 17.08
N HIS A 420 8.54 1.04 15.98
CA HIS A 420 9.31 2.27 15.83
C HIS A 420 8.75 3.49 16.58
N ILE A 421 7.57 3.38 17.17
CA ILE A 421 7.00 4.39 18.08
C ILE A 421 7.81 4.42 19.38
N TYR A 422 8.09 3.24 19.97
CA TYR A 422 8.77 3.10 21.26
C TYR A 422 10.20 2.54 21.16
N CYS A 423 10.55 1.94 20.04
CA CYS A 423 11.91 1.50 19.71
C CYS A 423 12.37 2.07 18.36
N PRO A 424 12.87 3.31 18.36
CA PRO A 424 13.32 3.94 17.12
C PRO A 424 14.56 3.26 16.55
N ASP A 425 14.62 3.08 15.22
CA ASP A 425 15.82 2.55 14.55
C ASP A 425 17.02 3.51 14.72
N MET A 426 17.99 3.06 15.52
CA MET A 426 19.23 3.78 15.81
C MET A 426 20.41 3.35 14.93
N SER A 427 20.18 2.58 13.86
CA SER A 427 21.21 2.31 12.85
C SER A 427 21.72 3.60 12.19
N LYS A 428 22.90 3.56 11.56
CA LYS A 428 23.41 4.73 10.80
C LYS A 428 22.41 5.22 9.75
N THR A 429 21.73 4.26 9.14
CA THR A 429 20.70 4.45 8.12
C THR A 429 19.45 5.10 8.70
N GLY A 430 18.97 4.60 9.85
CA GLY A 430 17.85 5.13 10.60
C GLY A 430 18.14 6.55 11.06
N GLN A 431 19.21 6.76 11.82
CA GLN A 431 19.62 8.07 12.33
C GLN A 431 19.74 9.14 11.24
N PHE A 432 20.28 8.78 10.06
CA PHE A 432 20.32 9.71 8.92
C PHE A 432 18.92 10.14 8.50
N LEU A 433 18.00 9.19 8.31
CA LEU A 433 16.63 9.49 7.90
C LEU A 433 15.88 10.31 8.95
N ARG A 434 16.04 9.98 10.23
CA ARG A 434 15.42 10.71 11.35
C ARG A 434 15.88 12.17 11.38
N ARG A 435 17.17 12.43 11.20
CA ARG A 435 17.71 13.80 11.10
C ARG A 435 17.10 14.58 9.94
N GLU A 436 16.93 13.94 8.78
CA GLU A 436 16.27 14.56 7.64
C GLU A 436 14.79 14.86 7.92
N ASN A 437 14.08 13.94 8.59
CA ASN A 437 12.68 14.15 8.96
C ASN A 437 12.51 15.30 9.95
N VAL A 438 13.40 15.44 10.94
CA VAL A 438 13.40 16.57 11.88
C VAL A 438 13.64 17.90 11.14
N ARG A 439 14.56 17.92 10.16
CA ARG A 439 14.79 19.11 9.33
C ARG A 439 13.55 19.51 8.54
N ILE A 440 12.85 18.53 7.95
CA ILE A 440 11.58 18.76 7.24
C ILE A 440 10.51 19.27 8.21
N ALA A 441 10.42 18.71 9.42
CA ALA A 441 9.49 19.16 10.45
C ALA A 441 9.76 20.64 10.83
N LEU A 442 11.01 21.01 11.11
CA LEU A 442 11.37 22.41 11.39
C LEU A 442 11.06 23.35 10.21
N GLU A 443 11.32 22.91 8.98
CA GLU A 443 10.96 23.68 7.77
C GLU A 443 9.45 23.95 7.71
N LEU A 444 8.62 22.92 7.91
CA LEU A 444 7.16 23.02 7.86
C LEU A 444 6.58 23.82 9.03
N LEU A 445 7.20 23.75 10.22
CA LEU A 445 6.83 24.55 11.37
C LEU A 445 7.04 26.05 11.09
N ASN A 446 8.19 26.39 10.51
CA ASN A 446 8.54 27.77 10.16
C ASN A 446 7.74 28.29 8.96
N LYS A 447 7.38 27.41 8.01
CA LYS A 447 6.69 27.79 6.77
C LYS A 447 5.62 26.75 6.37
N PRO A 448 4.49 26.69 7.08
CA PRO A 448 3.42 25.74 6.78
C PRO A 448 2.75 26.07 5.44
N ARG A 449 2.35 25.03 4.71
CA ARG A 449 1.68 25.14 3.40
C ARG A 449 0.17 25.28 3.57
N LYS A 450 -0.28 26.49 3.88
CA LYS A 450 -1.70 26.81 4.14
C LYS A 450 -2.66 26.43 2.99
N ASN A 451 -2.19 26.43 1.75
CA ASN A 451 -3.02 26.09 0.58
C ASN A 451 -3.18 24.58 0.34
N PHE A 452 -2.49 23.74 1.11
CA PHE A 452 -2.58 22.28 0.99
C PHE A 452 -3.50 21.72 2.08
N SER A 453 -4.79 21.57 1.78
CA SER A 453 -5.84 21.21 2.75
C SER A 453 -6.06 19.71 2.91
N ALA A 454 -5.07 18.89 2.58
CA ALA A 454 -5.19 17.43 2.66
C ALA A 454 -5.35 16.97 4.11
N LEU A 455 -6.29 16.05 4.36
CA LEU A 455 -6.42 15.34 5.64
C LEU A 455 -6.25 13.82 5.49
N ARG A 456 -6.35 13.29 4.27
CA ARG A 456 -6.16 11.88 3.95
C ARG A 456 -5.20 11.72 2.79
N TYR A 457 -4.54 10.57 2.75
CA TYR A 457 -3.75 10.12 1.62
C TYR A 457 -3.76 8.59 1.55
N PHE A 458 -3.43 8.04 0.39
CA PHE A 458 -3.05 6.63 0.29
C PHE A 458 -2.04 6.41 -0.83
N SER A 459 -1.31 5.29 -0.72
CA SER A 459 -0.41 4.79 -1.76
C SER A 459 -1.11 3.68 -2.54
N ARG A 460 -1.48 3.96 -3.78
CA ARG A 460 -2.04 2.94 -4.69
C ARG A 460 -1.03 1.81 -4.94
N MET A 461 0.26 2.13 -4.98
CA MET A 461 1.33 1.14 -5.12
C MET A 461 1.40 0.15 -3.96
N SER A 462 0.99 0.56 -2.76
CA SER A 462 0.98 -0.29 -1.56
C SER A 462 -0.32 -1.07 -1.40
N MET A 463 -1.37 -0.76 -2.18
CA MET A 463 -2.65 -1.46 -2.11
C MET A 463 -2.57 -2.82 -2.79
N PHE A 464 -3.18 -3.82 -2.16
CA PHE A 464 -3.36 -5.13 -2.78
C PHE A 464 -4.14 -5.01 -4.09
N GLY A 465 -3.58 -5.52 -5.18
CA GLY A 465 -4.15 -5.38 -6.52
C GLY A 465 -4.11 -3.96 -7.09
N ARG A 466 -3.44 -3.01 -6.42
CA ARG A 466 -3.38 -1.59 -6.83
C ARG A 466 -4.77 -0.97 -6.98
N ILE A 467 -5.72 -1.39 -6.14
CA ILE A 467 -7.10 -0.90 -6.16
C ILE A 467 -7.18 0.59 -5.75
N GLU A 468 -8.20 1.28 -6.26
CA GLU A 468 -8.48 2.68 -5.95
C GLU A 468 -9.50 2.79 -4.81
N MET A 469 -8.99 3.08 -3.62
CA MET A 469 -9.80 3.15 -2.38
C MET A 469 -10.57 4.47 -2.23
N ASP A 470 -10.27 5.47 -3.04
CA ASP A 470 -10.95 6.78 -3.03
C ASP A 470 -12.45 6.68 -3.33
N THR A 471 -12.84 5.69 -4.13
CA THR A 471 -14.26 5.33 -4.36
C THR A 471 -15.03 5.00 -3.08
N LEU A 472 -14.34 4.67 -1.98
CA LEU A 472 -14.96 4.39 -0.67
C LEU A 472 -15.03 5.62 0.25
N TRP A 473 -14.54 6.78 -0.17
CA TRP A 473 -14.45 7.99 0.64
C TRP A 473 -15.34 9.11 0.10
N GLU A 474 -16.66 8.93 0.17
CA GLU A 474 -17.67 9.87 -0.37
C GLU A 474 -17.51 11.32 0.14
N ASN A 475 -17.03 11.50 1.38
CA ASN A 475 -16.85 12.83 2.00
C ASN A 475 -15.51 13.50 1.66
N TYR A 476 -14.73 12.94 0.73
CA TYR A 476 -13.41 13.43 0.36
C TYR A 476 -13.25 13.52 -1.16
N LYS A 477 -12.53 14.53 -1.62
CA LYS A 477 -12.13 14.68 -3.03
C LYS A 477 -10.63 14.67 -3.17
N SER A 478 -10.14 14.08 -4.25
CA SER A 478 -8.70 14.09 -4.55
C SER A 478 -8.23 15.51 -4.82
N ILE A 479 -7.08 15.87 -4.25
CA ILE A 479 -6.35 17.08 -4.61
C ILE A 479 -5.72 16.86 -5.98
N GLU A 480 -5.73 17.90 -6.81
CA GLU A 480 -5.17 17.86 -8.15
C GLU A 480 -3.66 17.56 -8.13
N GLU A 481 -3.21 16.89 -9.18
CA GLU A 481 -1.79 16.65 -9.39
C GLU A 481 -1.05 17.97 -9.66
N VAL A 482 0.15 18.10 -9.10
CA VAL A 482 1.03 19.26 -9.31
C VAL A 482 2.43 18.80 -9.68
N PRO A 483 3.18 19.56 -10.51
CA PRO A 483 4.58 19.26 -10.78
C PRO A 483 5.42 19.32 -9.49
N GLY A 484 6.54 18.60 -9.47
CA GLY A 484 7.54 18.75 -8.41
C GLY A 484 8.35 20.03 -8.53
N ASN A 485 9.49 20.08 -7.84
CA ASN A 485 10.38 21.24 -7.93
C ASN A 485 11.01 21.38 -9.32
N PRO A 486 11.38 22.61 -9.74
CA PRO A 486 12.15 22.82 -10.95
C PRO A 486 13.46 22.03 -10.94
N VAL A 487 13.79 21.38 -12.05
CA VAL A 487 15.05 20.66 -12.18
C VAL A 487 16.21 21.65 -12.28
N LYS A 488 17.39 21.28 -11.74
CA LYS A 488 18.57 22.16 -11.73
C LYS A 488 19.08 22.54 -13.12
N ASN A 489 18.96 21.65 -14.11
CA ASN A 489 19.53 21.82 -15.46
C ASN A 489 18.48 21.61 -16.57
N PRO A 490 17.48 22.50 -16.72
CA PRO A 490 16.34 22.28 -17.60
C PRO A 490 16.69 22.40 -19.09
N LYS A 491 17.74 23.17 -19.46
CA LYS A 491 18.09 23.45 -20.87
C LYS A 491 18.27 22.17 -21.70
N LYS A 492 19.03 21.20 -21.19
CA LYS A 492 19.30 19.94 -21.91
C LYS A 492 18.03 19.11 -22.10
N LEU A 493 17.17 19.06 -21.08
CA LEU A 493 15.91 18.32 -21.13
C LEU A 493 14.91 19.00 -22.08
N SER A 494 14.84 20.34 -22.03
CA SER A 494 14.06 21.16 -22.95
C SER A 494 14.46 20.95 -24.41
N THR A 495 15.77 20.90 -24.70
CA THR A 495 16.26 20.59 -26.06
C THR A 495 15.82 19.21 -26.53
N LEU A 496 15.97 18.18 -25.68
CA LEU A 496 15.54 16.81 -26.04
C LEU A 496 14.03 16.73 -26.26
N TYR A 497 13.24 17.42 -25.44
CA TYR A 497 11.80 17.51 -25.62
C TYR A 497 11.42 18.17 -26.95
N ARG A 498 12.03 19.31 -27.30
CA ARG A 498 11.78 19.98 -28.59
C ARG A 498 12.21 19.18 -29.81
N GLN A 499 13.20 18.29 -29.64
CA GLN A 499 13.66 17.37 -30.68
C GLN A 499 12.81 16.08 -30.77
N ASP A 500 11.71 15.99 -30.00
CA ASP A 500 10.88 14.80 -29.87
C ASP A 500 11.64 13.54 -29.39
N ARG A 501 12.72 13.74 -28.63
CA ARG A 501 13.58 12.67 -28.07
C ARG A 501 13.15 12.28 -26.66
N TYR A 502 11.89 11.88 -26.52
CA TYR A 502 11.27 11.49 -25.26
C TYR A 502 10.18 10.45 -25.49
N LYS A 503 9.77 9.75 -24.43
CA LYS A 503 8.55 8.93 -24.41
C LYS A 503 7.45 9.71 -23.70
N PHE A 504 6.32 9.95 -24.35
CA PHE A 504 5.15 10.57 -23.72
C PHE A 504 4.51 9.58 -22.73
N LEU A 505 4.12 10.03 -21.54
CA LEU A 505 3.44 9.18 -20.55
C LEU A 505 1.99 9.62 -20.34
N TYR A 506 1.75 10.90 -20.05
CA TYR A 506 0.41 11.49 -19.96
C TYR A 506 0.54 13.00 -19.82
N ASP A 507 -0.60 13.67 -19.75
CA ASP A 507 -0.74 15.09 -19.46
C ASP A 507 -1.74 15.32 -18.32
N PHE A 508 -1.57 16.43 -17.61
CA PHE A 508 -2.51 16.88 -16.58
C PHE A 508 -2.61 18.40 -16.58
N LYS A 509 -3.74 18.91 -16.09
CA LYS A 509 -4.01 20.35 -15.97
C LYS A 509 -4.16 20.73 -14.50
N VAL A 510 -3.53 21.82 -14.11
CA VAL A 510 -3.67 22.42 -12.77
C VAL A 510 -4.72 23.53 -12.87
N SER A 511 -5.89 23.34 -12.25
CA SER A 511 -7.03 24.26 -12.40
C SER A 511 -6.72 25.66 -11.88
N GLU A 512 -6.00 25.77 -10.74
CA GLU A 512 -5.64 27.06 -10.12
C GLU A 512 -4.83 27.96 -11.06
N THR A 513 -3.93 27.39 -11.85
CA THR A 513 -3.06 28.15 -12.76
C THR A 513 -3.52 28.12 -14.21
N GLY A 514 -4.48 27.25 -14.53
CA GLY A 514 -4.89 26.93 -15.90
C GLY A 514 -3.81 26.24 -16.74
N LYS A 515 -2.63 25.92 -16.17
CA LYS A 515 -1.49 25.38 -16.91
C LYS A 515 -1.65 23.90 -17.18
N THR A 516 -1.24 23.50 -18.38
CA THR A 516 -1.13 22.11 -18.80
C THR A 516 0.31 21.65 -18.72
N TYR A 517 0.51 20.51 -18.11
CA TYR A 517 1.81 19.86 -17.96
C TYR A 517 1.81 18.53 -18.70
N VAL A 518 2.97 18.19 -19.26
CA VAL A 518 3.20 16.92 -19.95
C VAL A 518 4.23 16.12 -19.17
N VAL A 519 3.91 14.87 -18.88
CA VAL A 519 4.79 13.91 -18.24
C VAL A 519 5.50 13.09 -19.31
N VAL A 520 6.84 13.10 -19.25
CA VAL A 520 7.69 12.45 -20.25
C VAL A 520 8.81 11.64 -19.60
N GLU A 521 9.22 10.57 -20.26
CA GLU A 521 10.44 9.84 -19.90
C GLU A 521 11.58 10.23 -20.86
N ILE A 522 12.69 10.69 -20.30
CA ILE A 522 13.90 11.06 -21.05
C ILE A 522 15.07 10.28 -20.45
N LYS A 523 15.66 9.37 -21.25
CA LYS A 523 16.80 8.51 -20.84
C LYS A 523 16.51 7.73 -19.55
N GLY A 524 15.32 7.11 -19.48
CA GLY A 524 14.89 6.29 -18.34
C GLY A 524 14.52 7.06 -17.08
N LYS A 525 14.43 8.40 -17.13
CA LYS A 525 13.97 9.24 -16.01
C LYS A 525 12.73 10.02 -16.39
N THR A 526 11.75 10.06 -15.49
CA THR A 526 10.50 10.79 -15.68
C THR A 526 10.62 12.24 -15.25
N TYR A 527 10.10 13.14 -16.07
CA TYR A 527 10.05 14.59 -15.84
C TYR A 527 8.67 15.14 -16.19
N VAL A 528 8.37 16.32 -15.67
CA VAL A 528 7.18 17.08 -16.02
C VAL A 528 7.59 18.36 -16.74
N ILE A 529 6.95 18.68 -17.85
CA ILE A 529 7.28 19.82 -18.71
C ILE A 529 6.04 20.71 -18.83
N ASP A 530 6.22 22.02 -18.63
CA ASP A 530 5.19 23.00 -18.94
C ASP A 530 4.97 23.02 -20.46
N TYR A 531 3.76 22.67 -20.90
CA TYR A 531 3.45 22.50 -22.31
C TYR A 531 3.67 23.79 -23.12
N LEU A 532 3.29 24.93 -22.55
CA LEU A 532 3.39 26.23 -23.22
C LEU A 532 4.79 26.82 -23.10
N ASN A 533 5.54 26.47 -22.05
CA ASN A 533 6.91 26.90 -21.87
C ASN A 533 7.86 25.73 -21.58
N PRO A 534 8.34 25.01 -22.60
CA PRO A 534 9.21 23.84 -22.43
C PRO A 534 10.57 24.14 -21.78
N LYS A 535 10.92 25.40 -21.50
CA LYS A 535 12.10 25.75 -20.70
C LYS A 535 11.89 25.43 -19.21
N HIS A 536 10.64 25.32 -18.77
CA HIS A 536 10.28 24.94 -17.41
C HIS A 536 10.09 23.44 -17.33
N VAL A 537 11.05 22.79 -16.68
CA VAL A 537 11.07 21.34 -16.46
C VAL A 537 11.13 21.10 -14.96
N PHE A 538 10.32 20.15 -14.50
CA PHE A 538 10.12 19.83 -13.09
C PHE A 538 10.39 18.35 -12.83
N TYR A 539 10.75 18.04 -11.59
CA TYR A 539 10.80 16.65 -11.14
C TYR A 539 9.39 16.05 -11.13
N TYR A 540 9.31 14.79 -11.54
CA TYR A 540 8.07 14.03 -11.54
C TYR A 540 7.68 13.62 -10.12
N ARG A 541 6.40 13.81 -9.80
CA ARG A 541 5.75 13.29 -8.60
C ARG A 541 4.84 12.16 -9.03
N ASN A 542 5.06 10.96 -8.50
CA ASN A 542 4.27 9.80 -8.91
C ASN A 542 2.91 9.80 -8.21
N PRO A 543 1.78 10.02 -8.92
CA PRO A 543 0.47 10.07 -8.29
C PRO A 543 0.02 8.71 -7.74
N HIS A 544 0.68 7.60 -8.14
CA HIS A 544 0.41 6.28 -7.59
C HIS A 544 1.15 6.01 -6.28
N SER A 545 2.18 6.79 -5.95
CA SER A 545 2.93 6.66 -4.70
C SER A 545 2.18 7.33 -3.55
N PHE A 546 1.69 8.55 -3.73
CA PHE A 546 0.83 9.22 -2.77
C PHE A 546 -0.22 10.05 -3.51
N ARG A 547 -1.50 9.76 -3.26
CA ARG A 547 -2.62 10.60 -3.66
C ARG A 547 -3.24 11.22 -2.42
N TYR A 548 -3.51 12.51 -2.47
CA TYR A 548 -3.98 13.30 -1.32
C TYR A 548 -5.43 13.73 -1.49
N PHE A 549 -6.13 13.86 -0.36
CA PHE A 549 -7.57 14.10 -0.34
C PHE A 549 -7.94 15.15 0.69
N ALA A 550 -8.81 16.07 0.28
CA ALA A 550 -9.41 17.10 1.12
C ALA A 550 -10.90 16.81 1.34
N PRO A 551 -11.47 17.21 2.49
CA PRO A 551 -12.92 17.12 2.69
C PRO A 551 -13.70 17.82 1.57
N VAL A 552 -14.82 17.21 1.18
CA VAL A 552 -15.85 17.92 0.40
C VAL A 552 -16.45 18.97 1.33
N LYS A 553 -16.49 20.22 0.85
CA LYS A 553 -17.07 21.34 1.60
C LYS A 553 -18.59 21.32 1.52
#